data_AF-A0A024TV26-F1
#
_entry.id   AF-A0A024TV26-F1
#
_cell.length_a   1.000
_cell.length_b   1.000
_cell.length_c   1.000
_cell.angle_alpha   90.00
_cell.angle_beta   90.00
_cell.angle_gamma   90.00
#
_symmetry.space_group_name_H-M   'P 1'
#
loop_
_entity.id
_entity.type
_entity.pdbx_description
1 polymer ?
#
loop_
_entity_poly.entity_id
_entity_poly.type
_entity_poly.pdbx_seq_one_letter_code
_entity_poly.pdbx_strand_id
1 'polypeptide(L)'
;MQEGTKKCSRCREQRYCSRECQQRDWKSHKRMCGKPVSPFVEWHVDLSRERVYERFVVSFQLRVEDEYVLAGNLVGEYGEQAGDEPCAPQFQRYLERAKAKKVFPPDWTSDDDRKLMEVAGQHIHFAVEKHDVMEKYGNLEPMVVRLLAEHILGPVGTWV
;
A
#
# COMPACT_ATOMS: atom_id res chain seq x y z
N MET A 1 20.46 17.52 -26.69
CA MET A 1 19.22 17.29 -25.91
C MET A 1 18.71 18.68 -25.55
N GLN A 2 17.49 19.06 -25.93
CA GLN A 2 16.96 20.39 -25.61
C GLN A 2 16.27 20.36 -24.25
N GLU A 3 16.74 21.16 -23.31
CA GLU A 3 16.08 21.34 -22.02
C GLU A 3 14.72 22.01 -22.21
N GLY A 4 13.68 21.44 -21.59
CA GLY A 4 12.33 21.98 -21.66
C GLY A 4 12.22 23.30 -20.88
N THR A 5 12.15 24.43 -21.60
CA THR A 5 12.02 25.77 -20.99
C THR A 5 10.58 26.13 -20.64
N LYS A 6 9.58 25.45 -21.23
CA LYS A 6 8.15 25.74 -21.03
C LYS A 6 7.50 24.72 -20.11
N LYS A 7 6.86 25.18 -19.04
CA LYS A 7 6.07 24.33 -18.14
C LYS A 7 4.64 24.17 -18.65
N CYS A 8 4.02 23.02 -18.37
CA CYS A 8 2.59 22.83 -18.60
C CYS A 8 1.80 23.92 -17.86
N SER A 9 0.94 24.66 -18.57
CA SER A 9 0.17 25.76 -17.97
C SER A 9 -0.83 25.30 -16.91
N ARG A 10 -1.26 24.04 -16.98
CA ARG A 10 -2.25 23.45 -16.07
C ARG A 10 -1.62 22.93 -14.78
N CYS A 11 -0.64 22.03 -14.85
CA CYS A 11 -0.03 21.42 -13.66
C CYS A 11 1.28 22.07 -13.22
N ARG A 12 1.98 22.80 -14.11
CA ARG A 12 3.30 23.40 -13.89
C ARG A 12 4.43 22.42 -13.52
N GLU A 13 4.16 21.12 -13.54
CA GLU A 13 5.13 20.05 -13.20
C GLU A 13 5.94 19.60 -14.43
N GLN A 14 5.27 19.23 -15.52
CA GLN A 14 5.94 18.72 -16.72
C GLN A 14 6.50 19.84 -17.61
N ARG A 15 7.71 19.64 -18.14
CA ARG A 15 8.42 20.60 -18.99
C ARG A 15 8.54 20.12 -20.43
N TYR A 16 8.42 21.04 -21.37
CA TYR A 16 8.50 20.80 -22.80
C TYR A 16 9.38 21.86 -23.47
N CYS A 17 10.10 21.48 -24.53
CA CYS A 17 10.85 22.44 -25.35
C CYS A 17 9.93 23.25 -26.28
N SER A 18 8.81 22.68 -26.73
CA SER A 18 7.84 23.34 -27.59
C SER A 18 6.38 22.94 -27.30
N ARG A 19 5.44 23.65 -27.91
CA ARG A 19 4.00 23.32 -27.84
C ARG A 19 3.70 22.02 -28.61
N GLU A 20 4.45 21.70 -29.67
CA GLU A 20 4.28 20.43 -30.37
C GLU A 20 4.68 19.24 -29.47
N CYS A 21 5.76 19.37 -28.70
CA CYS A 21 6.18 18.35 -27.73
C CYS A 21 5.12 18.14 -26.64
N GLN A 22 4.51 19.22 -26.13
CA GLN A 22 3.39 19.11 -25.20
C GLN A 22 2.19 18.38 -25.83
N GLN A 23 1.81 18.70 -27.07
CA GLN A 23 0.69 18.05 -27.75
C GLN A 23 0.94 16.57 -28.03
N ARG A 24 2.17 16.21 -28.39
CA ARG A 24 2.59 14.81 -28.61
C ARG A 24 2.49 14.00 -27.32
N ASP A 25 2.95 14.57 -26.20
CA ASP A 25 2.88 13.94 -24.88
C ASP A 25 1.46 14.01 -24.26
N TRP A 26 0.59 14.89 -24.75
CA TRP A 26 -0.73 15.14 -24.16
C TRP A 26 -1.58 13.89 -24.01
N LYS A 27 -1.48 12.94 -24.95
CA LYS A 27 -2.20 11.65 -24.86
C LYS A 27 -1.87 10.89 -23.57
N SER A 28 -0.61 10.94 -23.12
CA SER A 28 -0.12 10.31 -21.89
C SER A 28 -0.24 11.24 -20.69
N HIS A 29 0.24 12.49 -20.83
CA HIS A 29 0.26 13.48 -19.75
C HIS A 29 -1.13 13.83 -19.22
N LYS A 30 -2.17 13.94 -20.06
CA LYS A 30 -3.52 14.37 -19.66
C LYS A 30 -4.13 13.54 -18.53
N ARG A 31 -3.74 12.26 -18.41
CA ARG A 31 -4.23 11.34 -17.38
C ARG A 31 -3.77 11.74 -15.97
N MET A 32 -2.61 12.38 -15.88
CA MET A 32 -1.97 12.80 -14.62
C MET A 32 -1.92 14.33 -14.47
N CYS A 33 -2.16 15.08 -15.55
CA CYS A 33 -2.06 16.54 -15.59
C CYS A 33 -3.03 17.22 -14.63
N GLY A 34 -2.50 17.83 -13.56
CA GLY A 34 -3.25 18.63 -12.61
C GLY A 34 -4.10 17.79 -11.66
N LYS A 35 -3.95 16.47 -11.68
CA LYS A 35 -4.32 15.66 -10.53
C LYS A 35 -3.32 15.99 -9.42
N PRO A 36 -3.75 16.14 -8.16
CA PRO A 36 -2.78 16.13 -7.08
C PRO A 36 -1.96 14.86 -7.25
N VAL A 37 -0.64 14.98 -7.34
CA VAL A 37 0.23 13.84 -7.11
C VAL A 37 0.00 13.47 -5.66
N SER A 38 -1.00 12.64 -5.45
CA SER A 38 -1.28 12.04 -4.19
C SER A 38 0.01 11.29 -3.83
N PRO A 39 0.72 11.67 -2.75
CA PRO A 39 1.83 10.83 -2.27
C PRO A 39 1.30 9.44 -1.85
N PHE A 40 -0.03 9.28 -1.78
CA PHE A 40 -0.69 8.01 -1.55
C PHE A 40 -0.65 7.17 -2.82
N VAL A 41 -0.02 6.01 -2.68
CA VAL A 41 -0.20 4.88 -3.58
C VAL A 41 -1.70 4.60 -3.68
N GLU A 42 -2.26 4.64 -4.89
CA GLU A 42 -3.62 4.17 -5.19
C GLU A 42 -3.67 2.63 -5.00
N TRP A 43 -3.58 2.18 -3.75
CA TRP A 43 -3.42 0.76 -3.38
C TRP A 43 -4.75 -0.01 -3.43
N HIS A 44 -5.88 0.67 -3.56
CA HIS A 44 -7.20 0.05 -3.59
C HIS A 44 -8.00 0.38 -4.87
N VAL A 45 -7.41 1.10 -5.84
CA VAL A 45 -8.11 1.53 -7.06
C VAL A 45 -8.30 0.35 -8.01
N ASP A 46 -9.47 0.28 -8.63
CA ASP A 46 -9.89 -0.78 -9.56
C ASP A 46 -9.82 -2.21 -8.98
N LEU A 47 -9.90 -2.36 -7.65
CA LEU A 47 -9.96 -3.64 -6.96
C LEU A 47 -11.36 -3.94 -6.44
N SER A 48 -11.73 -5.22 -6.42
CA SER A 48 -12.93 -5.67 -5.68
C SER A 48 -12.71 -5.50 -4.18
N ARG A 49 -13.80 -5.43 -3.42
CA ARG A 49 -13.74 -5.25 -1.97
C ARG A 49 -13.01 -6.41 -1.29
N GLU A 50 -13.25 -7.64 -1.74
CA GLU A 50 -12.57 -8.85 -1.25
C GLU A 50 -11.06 -8.77 -1.48
N ARG A 51 -10.66 -8.31 -2.67
CA ARG A 51 -9.25 -8.14 -3.01
C ARG A 51 -8.57 -7.06 -2.16
N VAL A 52 -9.29 -6.00 -1.79
CA VAL A 52 -8.79 -4.98 -0.86
C VAL A 52 -8.48 -5.60 0.51
N TYR A 53 -9.32 -6.51 1.00
CA TYR A 53 -9.06 -7.21 2.27
C TYR A 53 -7.81 -8.07 2.21
N GLU A 54 -7.72 -8.95 1.20
CA GLU A 54 -6.56 -9.80 1.00
C GLU A 54 -5.27 -8.98 0.87
N ARG A 55 -5.30 -7.90 0.10
CA ARG A 55 -4.15 -7.03 -0.14
C ARG A 55 -3.68 -6.35 1.14
N PHE A 56 -4.62 -5.94 2.01
CA PHE A 56 -4.29 -5.37 3.32
C PHE A 56 -3.67 -6.39 4.27
N VAL A 57 -4.16 -7.63 4.27
CA VAL A 57 -3.58 -8.73 5.06
C VAL A 57 -2.17 -9.08 4.58
N VAL A 58 -1.96 -9.21 3.28
CA VAL A 58 -0.63 -9.46 2.68
C VAL A 58 0.35 -8.33 2.98
N SER A 59 -0.13 -7.07 3.03
CA SER A 59 0.67 -5.93 3.45
C SER A 59 1.21 -6.08 4.87
N PHE A 60 0.39 -6.55 5.80
CA PHE A 60 0.82 -6.85 7.16
C PHE A 60 1.80 -8.04 7.20
N GLN A 61 1.51 -9.14 6.51
CA GLN A 61 2.37 -10.33 6.50
C GLN A 61 3.78 -10.03 5.98
N LEU A 62 3.88 -9.33 4.82
CA LEU A 62 5.17 -8.93 4.28
C LEU A 62 5.91 -7.95 5.19
N ARG A 63 5.19 -7.10 5.93
CA ARG A 63 5.82 -6.20 6.89
C ARG A 63 6.38 -6.96 8.10
N VAL A 64 5.66 -7.95 8.62
CA VAL A 64 6.15 -8.82 9.69
C VAL A 64 7.44 -9.52 9.26
N GLU A 65 7.45 -10.08 8.05
CA GLU A 65 8.64 -10.70 7.48
C GLU A 65 9.79 -9.69 7.31
N ASP A 66 9.53 -8.50 6.78
CA ASP A 66 10.56 -7.46 6.60
C ASP A 66 11.14 -6.98 7.95
N GLU A 67 10.31 -6.85 9.00
CA GLU A 67 10.77 -6.52 10.36
C GLU A 67 11.68 -7.60 10.95
N TYR A 68 11.34 -8.88 10.74
CA TYR A 68 12.17 -10.00 11.17
C TYR A 68 13.50 -10.06 10.38
N VAL A 69 13.43 -10.05 9.05
CA VAL A 69 14.59 -10.24 8.17
C VAL A 69 15.54 -9.04 8.17
N LEU A 70 15.01 -7.81 8.19
CA LEU A 70 15.83 -6.61 8.01
C LEU A 70 16.16 -5.88 9.32
N ALA A 71 15.27 -5.93 10.31
CA ALA A 71 15.47 -5.24 11.60
C ALA A 71 15.74 -6.20 12.77
N GLY A 72 15.56 -7.51 12.59
CA GLY A 72 15.69 -8.49 13.67
C GLY A 72 14.58 -8.37 14.73
N ASN A 73 13.49 -7.67 14.42
CA ASN A 73 12.36 -7.48 15.33
C ASN A 73 11.40 -8.67 15.24
N LEU A 74 11.09 -9.30 16.36
CA LEU A 74 10.07 -10.34 16.47
C LEU A 74 8.70 -9.67 16.67
N VAL A 75 7.92 -9.58 15.60
CA VAL A 75 6.58 -8.98 15.56
C VAL A 75 5.58 -9.97 14.94
N GLY A 76 4.27 -9.75 15.14
CA GLY A 76 3.24 -10.72 14.73
C GLY A 76 3.26 -11.97 15.61
N GLU A 77 2.90 -13.13 15.07
CA GLU A 77 2.86 -14.39 15.83
C GLU A 77 4.21 -14.83 16.43
N TYR A 78 5.32 -14.32 15.90
CA TYR A 78 6.65 -14.62 16.40
C TYR A 78 7.02 -13.80 17.66
N GLY A 79 6.23 -12.79 18.04
CA GLY A 79 6.50 -11.88 19.16
C GLY A 79 5.34 -11.80 20.17
N GLU A 80 5.65 -12.12 21.43
CA GLU A 80 4.76 -12.18 22.61
C GLU A 80 3.50 -13.04 22.40
N GLN A 81 3.62 -14.31 22.80
CA GLN A 81 2.55 -15.27 23.09
C GLN A 81 1.29 -15.07 22.24
N ALA A 82 1.26 -15.72 21.07
CA ALA A 82 0.02 -16.10 20.42
C ALA A 82 -0.81 -16.92 21.44
N GLY A 83 -1.62 -16.22 22.24
CA GLY A 83 -2.73 -16.82 22.95
C GLY A 83 -3.77 -17.28 21.94
N ASP A 84 -4.79 -17.97 22.42
CA ASP A 84 -5.94 -18.52 21.66
C ASP A 84 -6.79 -17.45 20.94
N GLU A 85 -6.30 -16.21 20.81
CA GLU A 85 -7.01 -15.09 20.23
C GLU A 85 -6.77 -15.05 18.70
N PRO A 86 -7.82 -15.18 17.89
CA PRO A 86 -7.73 -15.41 16.44
C PRO A 86 -7.20 -14.21 15.63
N CYS A 87 -6.81 -13.12 16.28
CA CYS A 87 -6.18 -11.98 15.64
C CYS A 87 -5.08 -11.41 16.53
N ALA A 88 -3.84 -11.45 16.06
CA ALA A 88 -2.69 -10.92 16.78
C ALA A 88 -2.94 -9.42 17.13
N PRO A 89 -2.78 -8.97 18.40
CA PRO A 89 -2.94 -7.56 18.80
C PRO A 89 -2.19 -6.55 17.92
N GLN A 90 -1.10 -7.00 17.29
CA GLN A 90 -0.30 -6.29 16.31
C GLN A 90 -1.10 -5.93 15.04
N PHE A 91 -1.96 -6.82 14.54
CA PHE A 91 -2.81 -6.55 13.37
C PHE A 91 -3.89 -5.52 13.70
N GLN A 92 -4.47 -5.58 14.90
CA GLN A 92 -5.43 -4.57 15.34
C GLN A 92 -4.79 -3.18 15.40
N ARG A 93 -3.58 -3.05 15.96
CA ARG A 93 -2.82 -1.79 15.95
C ARG A 93 -2.52 -1.30 14.53
N TYR A 94 -2.23 -2.22 13.61
CA TYR A 94 -2.02 -1.90 12.20
C TYR A 94 -3.30 -1.33 11.55
N LEU A 95 -4.45 -1.96 11.79
CA LEU A 95 -5.76 -1.49 11.33
C LEU A 95 -6.12 -0.12 11.90
N GLU A 96 -5.93 0.09 13.20
CA GLU A 96 -6.20 1.38 13.87
C GLU A 96 -5.37 2.52 13.26
N ARG A 97 -4.07 2.28 13.01
CA ARG A 97 -3.19 3.27 12.34
C ARG A 97 -3.61 3.54 10.91
N ALA A 98 -4.00 2.50 10.16
CA ALA A 98 -4.51 2.63 8.81
C ALA A 98 -5.76 3.52 8.76
N LYS A 99 -6.71 3.31 9.68
CA LYS A 99 -7.92 4.14 9.81
C LYS A 99 -7.58 5.58 10.20
N ALA A 100 -6.67 5.78 11.15
CA ALA A 100 -6.22 7.12 11.56
C ALA A 100 -5.60 7.92 10.39
N LYS A 101 -4.89 7.24 9.48
CA LYS A 101 -4.32 7.82 8.26
C LYS A 101 -5.27 7.89 7.07
N LYS A 102 -6.52 7.41 7.23
CA LYS A 102 -7.57 7.42 6.19
C LYS A 102 -7.13 6.74 4.89
N VAL A 103 -6.45 5.60 4.99
CA VAL A 103 -5.92 4.89 3.82
C VAL A 103 -6.97 4.07 3.07
N PHE A 104 -8.11 3.78 3.71
CA PHE A 104 -9.18 2.96 3.14
C PHE A 104 -10.04 3.74 2.13
N PRO A 105 -10.74 3.02 1.23
CA PRO A 105 -11.74 3.62 0.35
C PRO A 105 -12.71 4.58 1.07
N PRO A 106 -13.14 5.69 0.43
CA PRO A 106 -14.04 6.66 1.05
C PRO A 106 -15.40 6.11 1.51
N ASP A 107 -15.82 4.98 0.95
CA ASP A 107 -17.06 4.28 1.25
C ASP A 107 -16.87 3.11 2.23
N TRP A 108 -15.73 3.04 2.94
CA TRP A 108 -15.45 2.02 3.95
C TRP A 108 -16.41 2.09 5.14
N THR A 109 -16.87 0.93 5.58
CA THR A 109 -17.89 0.75 6.62
C THR A 109 -17.41 -0.16 7.75
N SER A 110 -18.21 -0.25 8.82
CA SER A 110 -17.97 -1.21 9.90
C SER A 110 -18.15 -2.67 9.47
N ASP A 111 -18.92 -2.94 8.41
CA ASP A 111 -19.04 -4.30 7.87
C ASP A 111 -17.74 -4.71 7.15
N ASP A 112 -17.05 -3.76 6.53
CA ASP A 112 -15.73 -3.98 5.94
C ASP A 112 -14.69 -4.28 7.02
N ASP A 113 -14.73 -3.59 8.17
CA ASP A 113 -13.86 -3.91 9.31
C ASP A 113 -14.08 -5.38 9.76
N ARG A 114 -15.33 -5.80 9.91
CA ARG A 114 -15.68 -7.17 10.33
C ARG A 114 -15.16 -8.22 9.34
N LYS A 115 -15.41 -8.02 8.05
CA LYS A 115 -14.97 -8.93 6.98
C LYS A 115 -13.44 -8.98 6.86
N LEU A 116 -12.79 -7.83 7.02
CA LEU A 116 -11.33 -7.76 7.03
C LEU A 116 -10.74 -8.58 8.18
N MET A 117 -11.32 -8.48 9.39
CA MET A 117 -10.88 -9.25 10.55
C MET A 117 -11.08 -10.76 10.35
N GLU A 118 -12.17 -11.17 9.68
CA GLU A 118 -12.41 -12.57 9.32
C GLU A 118 -11.34 -13.10 8.36
N VAL A 119 -11.02 -12.34 7.30
CA VAL A 119 -9.94 -12.71 6.37
C VAL A 119 -8.59 -12.72 7.07
N ALA A 120 -8.33 -11.76 7.97
CA ALA A 120 -7.10 -11.69 8.73
C ALA A 120 -6.91 -12.94 9.59
N GLY A 121 -7.90 -13.31 10.42
CA GLY A 121 -7.79 -14.49 11.30
C GLY A 121 -7.60 -15.82 10.55
N GLN A 122 -7.94 -15.88 9.27
CA GLN A 122 -7.67 -17.05 8.43
C GLN A 122 -6.25 -17.08 7.85
N HIS A 123 -5.59 -15.93 7.70
CA HIS A 123 -4.38 -15.83 6.86
C HIS A 123 -3.15 -15.28 7.58
N ILE A 124 -3.30 -14.38 8.57
CA ILE A 124 -2.15 -13.70 9.23
C ILE A 124 -1.18 -14.68 9.88
N HIS A 125 -1.63 -15.92 10.13
CA HIS A 125 -0.85 -16.96 10.75
C HIS A 125 0.16 -17.66 9.83
N PHE A 126 0.01 -17.44 8.53
CA PHE A 126 0.91 -18.00 7.53
C PHE A 126 1.94 -16.96 7.13
N ALA A 127 3.22 -17.33 7.18
CA ALA A 127 4.27 -16.54 6.56
C ALA A 127 4.03 -16.49 5.03
N VAL A 128 4.24 -15.32 4.44
CA VAL A 128 4.05 -15.10 3.00
C VAL A 128 5.34 -14.56 2.42
N GLU A 129 5.88 -15.23 1.41
CA GLU A 129 7.08 -14.77 0.75
C GLU A 129 6.76 -13.77 -0.38
N LYS A 130 7.74 -12.92 -0.68
CA LYS A 130 7.67 -12.00 -1.82
C LYS A 130 7.32 -12.73 -3.12
N HIS A 131 7.85 -13.94 -3.32
CA HIS A 131 7.64 -14.71 -4.56
C HIS A 131 6.18 -15.13 -4.72
N ASP A 132 5.56 -15.64 -3.66
CA ASP A 132 4.15 -16.05 -3.64
C ASP A 132 3.21 -14.89 -4.00
N VAL A 133 3.51 -13.69 -3.47
CA VAL A 133 2.75 -12.47 -3.75
C VAL A 133 2.89 -12.06 -5.22
N MET A 134 4.10 -12.18 -5.80
CA MET A 134 4.32 -11.87 -7.22
C MET A 134 3.61 -12.88 -8.13
N GLU A 135 3.66 -14.16 -7.80
CA GLU A 135 3.00 -15.21 -8.57
C GLU A 135 1.48 -15.05 -8.55
N LYS A 136 0.89 -14.81 -7.37
CA LYS A 136 -0.57 -14.74 -7.21
C LYS A 136 -1.18 -13.42 -7.71
N TYR A 137 -0.48 -12.30 -7.54
CA TYR A 137 -1.06 -10.97 -7.72
C TYR A 137 -0.30 -10.05 -8.67
N GLY A 138 0.88 -10.48 -9.13
CA GLY A 138 1.71 -9.77 -10.11
C GLY A 138 2.94 -9.06 -9.52
N ASN A 139 3.89 -8.77 -10.40
CA ASN A 139 5.25 -8.31 -10.03
C ASN A 139 5.30 -7.00 -9.23
N LEU A 140 4.32 -6.11 -9.40
CA LEU A 140 4.27 -4.83 -8.69
C LEU A 140 3.64 -4.96 -7.29
N GLU A 141 2.98 -6.07 -7.01
CA GLU A 141 2.18 -6.24 -5.80
C GLU A 141 3.02 -6.09 -4.52
N PRO A 142 4.20 -6.74 -4.37
CA PRO A 142 5.00 -6.59 -3.17
C PRO A 142 5.44 -5.16 -2.91
N MET A 143 5.69 -4.38 -3.97
CA MET A 143 6.05 -2.96 -3.84
C MET A 143 4.88 -2.15 -3.30
N VAL A 144 3.68 -2.34 -3.86
CA VAL A 144 2.48 -1.59 -3.45
C VAL A 144 2.14 -1.85 -1.99
N VAL A 145 2.12 -3.13 -1.58
CA VAL A 145 1.75 -3.51 -0.22
C VAL A 145 2.82 -3.13 0.81
N ARG A 146 4.11 -3.08 0.44
CA ARG A 146 5.18 -2.55 1.31
C ARG A 146 5.11 -1.04 1.48
N LEU A 147 4.83 -0.31 0.40
CA LEU A 147 4.62 1.14 0.47
C LEU A 147 3.41 1.50 1.33
N LEU A 148 2.34 0.70 1.26
CA LEU A 148 1.19 0.83 2.16
C LEU A 148 1.61 0.62 3.63
N ALA A 149 2.35 -0.44 3.94
CA ALA A 149 2.81 -0.73 5.29
C ALA A 149 3.74 0.35 5.84
N GLU A 150 4.68 0.83 5.03
CA GLU A 150 5.56 1.95 5.39
C GLU A 150 4.76 3.23 5.61
N HIS A 151 3.75 3.50 4.78
CA HIS A 151 2.87 4.63 5.00
C HIS A 151 2.10 4.52 6.32
N ILE A 152 1.68 3.32 6.73
CA ILE A 152 0.92 3.10 7.97
C ILE A 152 1.83 3.18 9.20
N LEU A 153 2.96 2.48 9.20
CA LEU A 153 3.82 2.26 10.37
C LEU A 153 5.08 3.14 10.41
N GLY A 154 5.53 3.64 9.26
CA GLY A 154 6.85 4.24 9.10
C GLY A 154 7.89 3.24 8.58
N PRO A 155 9.18 3.62 8.51
CA PRO A 155 10.24 2.77 7.98
C PRO A 155 10.39 1.48 8.81
N VAL A 156 10.92 0.43 8.21
CA VAL A 156 11.23 -0.84 8.91
C VAL A 156 12.13 -0.55 10.13
N GLY A 157 11.85 -1.22 11.26
CA GLY A 157 12.55 -0.98 12.53
C GLY A 157 11.84 -0.01 13.48
N THR A 158 10.70 0.58 13.08
CA THR A 158 9.94 1.55 13.90
C THR A 158 8.68 0.96 14.53
N TRP A 159 8.61 -0.38 14.66
CA TRP A 159 7.47 -1.07 15.26
C TRP A 159 7.37 -0.78 16.77
N VAL A 160 6.69 0.32 17.13
CA VAL A 160 6.35 0.73 18.52
C VAL A 160 4.84 0.72 18.68
#